data_AF-A0A1S4CTR8-F1
#
_entry.id   AF-A0A1S4CTR8-F1
#
_cell.length_a   1.000
_cell.length_b   1.000
_cell.length_c   1.000
_cell.angle_alpha   90.00
_cell.angle_beta   90.00
_cell.angle_gamma   90.00
#
_symmetry.space_group_name_H-M   'P 1'
#
loop_
_entity.id
_entity.type
_entity.pdbx_description
1 polymer ?
#
loop_
_entity_poly.entity_id
_entity_poly.type
_entity_poly.pdbx_seq_one_letter_code
_entity_poly.pdbx_strand_id
1 'polypeptide(L)'
;MFQGGKIRDLLFQLLEKEEDVIIKHGAQSRESRREARKGMHTSKFCLHPAGDTPSACRLFDAIVSLCVPVIISDYIELPFEDIIDYRKIAVFVDSNTAVKPGFLVKKLRKLSMERILEFQRELKKVKHYFEYEDPNGTVKEIWRQVSLKLPLVKLMINRDKRLVKRELTEPDCSCLCSNQSGISTTL
;
A
#
# COMPACT_ATOMS: atom_id res chain seq x y z
N MET A 1 -15.81 2.97 -7.26
CA MET A 1 -16.13 4.34 -6.83
C MET A 1 -15.79 4.44 -5.34
N PHE A 2 -14.84 5.30 -4.96
CA PHE A 2 -14.05 5.22 -3.71
C PHE A 2 -14.89 5.34 -2.43
N GLN A 3 -15.10 4.22 -1.72
CA GLN A 3 -15.68 4.17 -0.37
C GLN A 3 -14.69 4.59 0.73
N GLY A 4 -13.45 4.92 0.39
CA GLY A 4 -12.38 5.18 1.37
C GLY A 4 -12.67 6.32 2.35
N GLY A 5 -13.35 7.39 1.91
CA GLY A 5 -13.78 8.47 2.79
C GLY A 5 -14.70 7.99 3.92
N LYS A 6 -15.66 7.11 3.60
CA LYS A 6 -16.63 6.57 4.58
C LYS A 6 -15.95 5.69 5.63
N ILE A 7 -14.93 4.91 5.23
CA ILE A 7 -14.15 4.07 6.14
C ILE A 7 -13.37 4.94 7.12
N ARG A 8 -12.75 6.02 6.65
CA ARG A 8 -11.98 6.93 7.51
C ARG A 8 -12.83 7.56 8.60
N ASP A 9 -14.02 8.04 8.25
CA ASP A 9 -14.93 8.68 9.21
C ASP A 9 -15.46 7.67 10.24
N LEU A 10 -15.78 6.45 9.80
CA LEU A 10 -16.19 5.36 10.69
C LEU A 10 -15.07 4.93 11.63
N LEU A 11 -13.84 4.77 11.13
CA LEU A 11 -12.67 4.49 11.96
C LEU A 11 -12.42 5.62 12.97
N PHE A 12 -12.63 6.88 12.58
CA PHE A 12 -12.50 8.02 13.48
C PHE A 12 -13.45 7.88 14.67
N GLN A 13 -14.74 7.67 14.40
CA GLN A 13 -15.77 7.51 15.44
C GLN A 13 -15.52 6.34 16.39
N LEU A 14 -14.98 5.22 15.86
CA LEU A 14 -14.68 4.04 16.66
C LEU A 14 -13.45 4.23 17.55
N LEU A 15 -12.44 4.96 17.06
CA LEU A 15 -11.15 5.09 17.73
C LEU A 15 -11.06 6.30 18.64
N GLU A 16 -11.89 7.32 18.47
CA GLU A 16 -11.91 8.53 19.30
C GLU A 16 -12.16 8.22 20.79
N LYS A 17 -12.86 7.12 21.09
CA LYS A 17 -13.22 6.72 22.46
C LYS A 17 -12.25 5.71 23.08
N GLU A 18 -11.21 5.31 22.35
CA GLU A 18 -10.28 4.27 22.79
C GLU A 18 -9.08 4.88 23.54
N GLU A 19 -8.76 4.32 24.70
CA GLU A 19 -7.57 4.70 25.47
C GLU A 19 -6.29 4.41 24.68
N ASP A 20 -5.29 5.29 24.84
CA ASP A 20 -4.00 5.26 24.14
C ASP A 20 -4.07 5.42 22.61
N VAL A 21 -5.22 5.82 22.06
CA VAL A 21 -5.36 6.11 20.63
C VAL A 21 -5.36 7.62 20.39
N ILE A 22 -4.39 8.10 19.62
CA ILE A 22 -4.31 9.50 19.24
C ILE A 22 -4.84 9.64 17.81
N ILE A 23 -6.03 10.22 17.68
CA ILE A 23 -6.63 10.53 16.39
C ILE A 23 -6.98 12.01 16.31
N LYS A 24 -6.57 12.66 15.22
CA LYS A 24 -6.80 14.08 14.96
C LYS A 24 -7.29 14.26 13.53
N HIS A 25 -8.21 15.19 13.34
CA HIS A 25 -8.60 15.63 12.00
C HIS A 25 -7.41 16.34 11.35
N GLY A 26 -7.09 15.97 10.12
CA GLY A 26 -6.00 16.58 9.37
C GLY A 26 -6.40 17.98 8.87
N ALA A 27 -5.56 18.98 9.14
CA ALA A 27 -5.65 20.28 8.51
C ALA A 27 -4.50 20.43 7.50
N GLN A 28 -4.71 21.15 6.39
CA GLN A 28 -3.68 21.35 5.35
C GLN A 28 -2.58 22.36 5.76
N SER A 29 -2.40 22.62 7.06
CA SER A 29 -1.40 23.55 7.58
C SER A 29 -0.03 22.88 7.77
N ARG A 30 1.04 23.69 7.69
CA ARG A 30 2.41 23.21 8.00
C ARG A 30 2.53 22.70 9.43
N GLU A 31 1.83 23.35 10.35
CA GLU A 31 1.81 23.00 11.76
C GLU A 31 1.15 21.64 12.00
N SER A 32 0.00 21.39 11.37
CA SER A 32 -0.69 20.09 11.44
C SER A 32 0.18 18.95 10.89
N ARG A 33 0.93 19.18 9.82
CA ARG A 33 1.91 18.20 9.31
C ARG A 33 3.04 17.93 10.31
N ARG A 34 3.56 18.97 10.96
CA ARG A 34 4.63 18.82 11.96
C ARG A 34 4.14 18.08 13.20
N GLU A 35 2.93 18.37 13.67
CA GLU A 35 2.29 17.64 14.76
C GLU A 35 2.03 16.18 14.40
N ALA A 36 1.51 15.92 13.20
CA ALA A 36 1.28 14.56 12.73
C ALA A 36 2.60 13.78 12.71
N ARG A 37 3.67 14.35 12.16
CA ARG A 37 4.99 13.74 12.16
C ARG A 37 5.50 13.49 13.58
N LYS A 38 5.38 14.46 14.48
CA LYS A 38 5.77 14.28 15.90
C LYS A 38 4.98 13.15 16.56
N GLY A 39 3.67 13.08 16.31
CA GLY A 39 2.81 12.00 16.78
C GLY A 39 3.22 10.64 16.25
N MET A 40 3.61 10.54 14.98
CA MET A 40 4.13 9.30 14.39
C MET A 40 5.43 8.86 15.07
N HIS A 41 6.36 9.77 15.38
CA HIS A 41 7.61 9.46 16.09
C HIS A 41 7.38 8.89 17.51
N THR A 42 6.30 9.30 18.17
CA THR A 42 5.98 8.82 19.54
C THR A 42 5.03 7.63 19.56
N SER A 43 4.48 7.23 18.40
CA SER A 43 3.50 6.17 18.28
C SER A 43 4.14 4.85 17.87
N LYS A 44 3.60 3.74 18.38
CA LYS A 44 4.04 2.38 17.95
C LYS A 44 3.45 2.01 16.59
N PHE A 45 2.20 2.39 16.36
CA PHE A 45 1.42 2.02 15.18
C PHE A 45 0.82 3.26 14.51
N CYS A 46 0.80 3.25 13.17
CA CYS A 46 0.27 4.34 12.36
C CYS A 46 -0.77 3.78 11.39
N LEU A 47 -2.04 4.17 11.56
CA LEU A 47 -3.13 3.69 10.70
C LEU A 47 -3.05 4.30 9.29
N HIS A 48 -3.28 3.46 8.29
CA HIS A 48 -3.30 3.82 6.88
C HIS A 48 -4.50 3.15 6.18
N PRO A 49 -5.70 3.76 6.24
CA PRO A 49 -6.90 3.25 5.58
C PRO A 49 -6.96 3.56 4.09
N ALA A 50 -7.64 2.68 3.35
CA ALA A 50 -7.90 2.82 1.92
C ALA A 50 -8.62 4.14 1.63
N GLY A 51 -8.11 4.90 0.65
CA GLY A 51 -8.61 6.24 0.32
C GLY A 51 -7.59 7.35 0.55
N ASP A 52 -6.52 7.07 1.30
CA ASP A 52 -5.25 7.77 1.09
C ASP A 52 -4.79 7.42 -0.34
N THR A 53 -4.62 8.41 -1.21
CA THR A 53 -4.04 8.16 -2.54
C THR A 53 -2.69 7.44 -2.38
N PRO A 54 -2.24 6.57 -3.31
CA PRO A 54 -0.94 5.89 -3.21
C PRO A 54 0.26 6.85 -3.00
N SER A 55 0.06 8.13 -3.33
CA SER A 55 0.94 9.27 -3.10
C SER A 55 0.83 9.93 -1.71
N ALA A 56 0.05 9.39 -0.78
CA ALA A 56 -0.15 9.98 0.53
C ALA A 56 1.14 9.91 1.36
N CYS A 57 1.73 11.08 1.62
CA CYS A 57 2.95 11.26 2.40
C CYS A 57 2.94 10.52 3.75
N ARG A 58 1.76 10.16 4.28
CA ARG A 58 1.59 9.50 5.58
C ARG A 58 2.30 8.16 5.68
N LEU A 59 2.33 7.35 4.61
CA LEU A 59 3.04 6.06 4.64
C LEU A 59 4.56 6.29 4.72
N PHE A 60 5.07 7.22 3.91
CA PHE A 60 6.49 7.60 3.91
C PHE A 60 6.89 8.17 5.28
N ASP A 61 6.10 9.10 5.81
CA ASP A 61 6.32 9.69 7.13
C ASP A 61 6.30 8.65 8.24
N ALA A 62 5.38 7.67 8.20
CA ALA A 62 5.33 6.58 9.16
C ALA A 62 6.59 5.71 9.11
N ILE A 63 7.02 5.31 7.91
CA ILE A 63 8.21 4.48 7.71
C ILE A 63 9.48 5.22 8.16
N VAL A 64 9.63 6.49 7.75
CA VAL A 64 10.78 7.33 8.14
C VAL A 64 10.80 7.59 9.65
N SER A 65 9.64 7.57 10.31
CA SER A 65 9.49 7.71 11.76
C SER A 65 9.55 6.38 12.51
N LEU A 66 9.79 5.25 11.83
CA LEU A 66 9.80 3.90 12.40
C LEU A 66 8.50 3.53 13.14
N CYS A 67 7.40 4.15 12.75
CA CYS A 67 6.06 3.83 13.22
C CYS A 67 5.50 2.69 12.37
N VAL A 68 5.08 1.58 13.00
CA VAL A 68 4.64 0.39 12.27
C VAL A 68 3.33 0.70 11.52
N PRO A 69 3.32 0.68 10.18
CA PRO A 69 2.12 0.97 9.41
C PRO A 69 1.06 -0.12 9.60
N VAL A 70 -0.18 0.30 9.81
CA VAL A 70 -1.35 -0.58 9.86
C VAL A 70 -2.18 -0.29 8.62
N ILE A 71 -1.99 -1.13 7.60
CA ILE A 71 -2.58 -0.97 6.27
C ILE A 71 -3.97 -1.58 6.30
N ILE A 72 -4.98 -0.74 6.12
CA ILE A 72 -6.39 -1.13 6.10
C ILE A 72 -6.89 -0.98 4.67
N SER A 73 -6.73 -2.02 3.86
CA SER A 73 -7.14 -2.01 2.46
C SER A 73 -7.25 -3.43 1.92
N ASP A 74 -8.16 -3.62 0.95
CA ASP A 74 -8.35 -4.89 0.27
C ASP A 74 -7.51 -4.98 -1.02
N TYR A 75 -7.14 -3.83 -1.62
CA TYR A 75 -6.51 -3.76 -2.95
C TYR A 75 -5.49 -2.61 -3.10
N ILE A 76 -4.73 -2.28 -2.05
CA ILE A 76 -3.71 -1.22 -2.15
C ILE A 76 -2.45 -1.74 -2.83
N GLU A 77 -1.94 -0.98 -3.80
CA GLU A 77 -0.58 -1.17 -4.33
C GLU A 77 0.39 -0.37 -3.46
N LEU A 78 1.49 -0.98 -3.05
CA LEU A 78 2.49 -0.34 -2.21
C LEU A 78 3.76 -0.02 -3.03
N PRO A 79 4.48 1.05 -2.68
CA PRO A 79 5.69 1.41 -3.40
C PRO A 79 6.78 0.36 -3.18
N PHE A 80 7.46 -0.02 -4.26
CA PHE A 80 8.65 -0.89 -4.24
C PHE A 80 8.41 -2.30 -3.66
N GLU A 81 7.21 -2.86 -3.85
CA GLU A 81 6.85 -4.22 -3.39
C GLU A 81 7.71 -5.35 -3.95
N ASP A 82 8.42 -5.12 -5.05
CA ASP A 82 9.36 -6.09 -5.62
C ASP A 82 10.66 -6.23 -4.82
N ILE A 83 11.00 -5.24 -3.99
CA ILE A 83 12.20 -5.26 -3.13
C ILE A 83 11.87 -5.23 -1.64
N ILE A 84 10.72 -4.66 -1.25
CA ILE A 84 10.29 -4.53 0.14
C ILE A 84 9.19 -5.55 0.43
N ASP A 85 9.49 -6.50 1.32
CA ASP A 85 8.47 -7.41 1.86
C ASP A 85 7.66 -6.71 2.96
N TYR A 86 6.53 -6.12 2.57
CA TYR A 86 5.67 -5.37 3.49
C TYR A 86 5.13 -6.21 4.67
N ARG A 87 5.08 -7.54 4.55
CA ARG A 87 4.66 -8.42 5.64
C ARG A 87 5.63 -8.39 6.83
N LYS A 88 6.85 -7.92 6.60
CA LYS A 88 7.91 -7.75 7.61
C LYS A 88 7.97 -6.36 8.22
N ILE A 89 7.24 -5.38 7.69
CA ILE A 89 7.28 -3.99 8.15
C ILE A 89 5.91 -3.42 8.52
N ALA A 90 4.81 -4.04 8.09
CA ALA A 90 3.45 -3.54 8.28
C ALA A 90 2.48 -4.63 8.75
N VAL A 91 1.38 -4.19 9.34
CA VAL A 91 0.24 -5.04 9.73
C VAL A 91 -0.89 -4.81 8.73
N PHE A 92 -1.40 -5.89 8.14
CA PHE A 92 -2.52 -5.84 7.20
C PHE A 92 -3.84 -6.20 7.87
N VAL A 93 -4.88 -5.45 7.53
CA VAL A 93 -6.26 -5.67 7.97
C VAL A 93 -7.19 -5.38 6.79
N ASP A 94 -8.16 -6.26 6.55
CA ASP A 94 -9.21 -5.99 5.57
C ASP A 94 -10.13 -4.86 6.04
N SER A 95 -10.68 -4.11 5.09
CA SER A 95 -11.46 -2.90 5.39
C SER A 95 -12.73 -3.23 6.20
N ASN A 96 -13.39 -4.35 5.89
CA ASN A 96 -14.63 -4.78 6.53
C ASN A 96 -14.44 -5.23 8.00
N THR A 97 -13.30 -5.80 8.32
CA THR A 97 -12.99 -6.25 9.69
C THR A 97 -12.38 -5.12 10.52
N ALA A 98 -11.64 -4.19 9.90
CA ALA A 98 -11.10 -3.03 10.59
C ALA A 98 -12.19 -2.13 11.21
N VAL A 99 -13.35 -2.03 10.56
CA VAL A 99 -14.50 -1.24 11.04
C VAL A 99 -15.34 -1.95 12.09
N LYS A 100 -15.03 -3.20 12.46
CA LYS A 100 -15.72 -3.89 13.56
C LYS A 100 -15.29 -3.26 14.89
N PRO A 101 -16.24 -2.83 15.76
CA PRO A 101 -15.91 -2.17 17.01
C PRO A 101 -14.93 -2.99 17.87
N GLY A 102 -13.88 -2.34 18.36
CA GLY A 102 -12.85 -2.95 19.22
C GLY A 102 -11.93 -3.98 18.55
N PHE A 103 -12.20 -4.43 17.32
CA PHE A 103 -11.38 -5.44 16.65
C PHE A 103 -9.95 -4.95 16.42
N LEU A 104 -9.79 -3.77 15.82
CA LEU A 104 -8.50 -3.23 15.43
C LEU A 104 -7.60 -3.02 16.64
N VAL A 105 -8.13 -2.36 17.68
CA VAL A 105 -7.41 -2.09 18.91
C VAL A 105 -7.04 -3.40 19.63
N LYS A 106 -7.96 -4.36 19.73
CA LYS A 106 -7.68 -5.68 20.30
C LYS A 106 -6.59 -6.42 19.52
N LYS A 107 -6.58 -6.33 18.19
CA LYS A 107 -5.55 -6.94 17.34
C LYS A 107 -4.18 -6.32 17.60
N LEU A 108 -4.10 -4.99 17.64
CA LEU A 108 -2.84 -4.27 17.84
C LEU A 108 -2.30 -4.41 19.28
N ARG A 109 -3.17 -4.37 20.30
CA ARG A 109 -2.78 -4.57 21.71
C ARG A 109 -2.28 -5.99 21.99
N LYS A 110 -2.69 -6.98 21.19
CA LYS A 110 -2.20 -8.36 21.29
C LYS A 110 -0.80 -8.57 20.72
N LEU A 111 -0.26 -7.63 19.95
CA LEU A 111 1.08 -7.76 19.41
C LEU A 111 2.11 -7.58 20.53
N SER A 112 3.04 -8.52 20.62
CA SER A 112 4.11 -8.47 21.62
C SER A 112 5.12 -7.37 21.29
N MET A 113 5.82 -6.88 22.32
CA MET A 113 6.85 -5.87 22.13
C MET A 113 8.00 -6.37 21.25
N GLU A 114 8.33 -7.66 21.32
CA GLU A 114 9.35 -8.28 20.48
C GLU A 114 8.97 -8.19 19.00
N ARG A 115 7.70 -8.46 18.69
CA ARG A 115 7.20 -8.38 17.30
C ARG A 115 7.20 -6.94 16.80
N ILE A 116 6.85 -5.97 17.65
CA ILE A 116 6.92 -4.54 17.30
C ILE A 116 8.38 -4.13 17.02
N LEU A 117 9.32 -4.54 17.87
CA LEU A 117 10.74 -4.26 17.67
C LEU A 117 11.29 -4.92 16.39
N GLU A 118 10.82 -6.11 16.04
CA GLU A 118 11.15 -6.77 14.77
C GLU A 118 10.69 -5.92 13.58
N PHE A 119 9.42 -5.48 13.56
CA PHE A 119 8.93 -4.55 12.54
C PHE A 119 9.79 -3.29 12.45
N GLN A 120 10.15 -2.68 13.58
CA GLN A 120 10.97 -1.47 13.62
C GLN A 120 12.40 -1.68 13.10
N ARG A 121 12.99 -2.85 13.35
CA ARG A 121 14.31 -3.20 12.80
C ARG A 121 14.25 -3.34 11.27
N GLU A 122 13.21 -3.99 10.75
CA GLU A 122 13.02 -4.12 9.30
C GLU A 122 12.70 -2.76 8.66
N LEU A 123 11.87 -1.93 9.30
CA LEU A 123 11.62 -0.55 8.88
C LEU A 123 12.92 0.26 8.76
N LYS A 124 13.83 0.12 9.73
CA LYS A 124 15.13 0.81 9.70
C LYS A 124 15.98 0.41 8.49
N LYS A 125 15.88 -0.83 8.01
CA LYS A 125 16.62 -1.28 6.82
C LYS A 125 16.06 -0.66 5.54
N VAL A 126 14.74 -0.58 5.42
CA VAL A 126 14.07 -0.11 4.19
C VAL A 126 13.82 1.39 4.16
N LYS A 127 13.94 2.09 5.30
CA LYS A 127 13.65 3.51 5.46
C LYS A 127 14.31 4.40 4.39
N HIS A 128 15.54 4.09 3.99
CA HIS A 128 16.28 4.86 2.99
C HIS A 128 15.55 4.95 1.63
N TYR A 129 14.76 3.94 1.25
CA TYR A 129 13.91 3.97 0.03
C TYR A 129 12.78 5.00 0.10
N PHE A 130 12.51 5.57 1.29
CA PHE A 130 11.46 6.55 1.55
C PHE A 130 12.02 7.92 1.95
N GLU A 131 13.35 8.08 1.96
CA GLU A 131 14.01 9.37 2.16
C GLU A 131 14.39 9.97 0.80
N TYR A 132 13.93 11.20 0.54
CA TYR A 132 14.22 11.90 -0.73
C TYR A 132 15.63 12.48 -0.79
N GLU A 133 16.25 12.71 0.37
CA GLU A 133 17.60 13.27 0.49
C GLU A 133 18.70 12.22 0.24
N ASP A 134 18.36 10.93 0.31
CA ASP A 134 19.32 9.86 0.06
C ASP A 134 19.56 9.69 -1.46
N PRO A 135 20.79 9.89 -1.96
CA PRO A 135 21.11 9.74 -3.38
C PRO A 135 20.90 8.31 -3.91
N ASN A 136 20.90 7.30 -3.04
CA ASN A 136 20.61 5.90 -3.36
C ASN A 136 19.21 5.46 -2.90
N GLY A 137 18.40 6.39 -2.38
CA GLY A 137 17.07 6.11 -1.85
C GLY A 137 15.97 6.26 -2.90
N THR A 138 14.93 7.00 -2.52
CA THR A 138 13.63 7.09 -3.22
C THR A 138 13.77 7.36 -4.72
N VAL A 139 14.51 8.40 -5.11
CA VAL A 139 14.57 8.86 -6.51
C VAL A 139 15.26 7.83 -7.41
N LYS A 140 16.35 7.24 -6.94
CA LYS A 140 17.09 6.20 -7.68
C LYS A 140 16.21 4.97 -7.88
N GLU A 141 15.48 4.57 -6.85
CA GLU A 141 14.60 3.41 -6.92
C GLU A 141 13.41 3.65 -7.86
N ILE A 142 12.82 4.85 -7.87
CA ILE A 142 11.81 5.23 -8.87
C ILE A 142 12.38 5.08 -10.30
N TRP A 143 13.59 5.58 -10.56
CA TRP A 143 14.22 5.42 -11.88
C TRP A 143 14.48 3.96 -12.25
N ARG A 144 14.86 3.13 -11.27
CA ARG A 144 15.01 1.68 -11.47
C ARG A 144 13.69 1.04 -11.88
N GLN A 145 12.60 1.32 -11.17
CA GLN A 145 11.24 0.83 -11.48
C GLN A 145 10.79 1.24 -12.89
N VAL A 146 10.97 2.53 -13.23
CA VAL A 146 10.64 3.05 -14.56
C VAL A 146 11.44 2.30 -15.63
N SER A 147 12.75 2.14 -15.43
CA SER A 147 13.63 1.46 -16.37
C SER A 147 13.22 0.00 -16.61
N LEU A 148 12.74 -0.70 -15.58
CA LEU A 148 12.27 -2.09 -15.69
C LEU A 148 10.91 -2.21 -16.39
N LYS A 149 9.98 -1.28 -16.16
CA LYS A 149 8.62 -1.33 -16.73
C LYS A 149 8.55 -0.74 -18.15
N LEU A 150 9.45 0.18 -18.49
CA LEU A 150 9.43 0.90 -19.77
C LEU A 150 9.48 -0.01 -21.02
N PRO A 151 10.29 -1.08 -21.09
CA PRO A 151 10.30 -1.98 -22.25
C PRO A 151 8.94 -2.66 -22.48
N LEU A 152 8.29 -3.13 -21.43
CA LEU A 152 6.97 -3.76 -21.51
C LEU A 152 5.91 -2.77 -22.00
N VAL A 153 5.89 -1.56 -21.43
CA VAL A 153 4.97 -0.50 -21.86
C VAL A 153 5.18 -0.14 -23.34
N LYS A 154 6.44 0.00 -23.79
CA LYS A 154 6.77 0.22 -25.20
C LYS A 154 6.27 -0.91 -26.10
N LEU A 155 6.45 -2.17 -25.67
CA LEU A 155 5.95 -3.34 -26.40
C LEU A 155 4.41 -3.32 -26.51
N MET A 156 3.71 -2.99 -25.42
CA MET A 156 2.25 -2.89 -25.38
C MET A 156 1.76 -1.79 -26.34
N ILE A 157 2.35 -0.60 -26.30
CA ILE A 157 2.05 0.50 -27.23
C ILE A 157 2.25 0.07 -28.70
N ASN A 158 3.36 -0.61 -29.00
CA ASN A 158 3.65 -1.06 -30.37
C ASN A 158 2.73 -2.20 -30.84
N ARG A 159 2.21 -3.02 -29.92
CA ARG A 159 1.16 -4.01 -30.25
C ARG A 159 -0.16 -3.32 -30.55
N ASP A 160 -0.58 -2.38 -29.70
CA ASP A 160 -1.82 -1.62 -29.89
C ASP A 160 -1.84 -0.85 -31.22
N LYS A 161 -0.72 -0.21 -31.59
CA LYS A 161 -0.56 0.46 -32.90
C LYS A 161 -0.65 -0.47 -34.12
N ARG A 162 -0.26 -1.75 -33.98
CA ARG A 162 -0.34 -2.74 -35.08
C ARG A 162 -1.73 -3.32 -35.25
N LEU A 163 -2.53 -3.30 -34.17
CA LEU A 163 -3.93 -3.67 -34.26
C LEU A 163 -4.63 -2.54 -35.03
N VAL A 164 -4.83 -2.74 -36.33
CA VAL A 164 -5.83 -1.98 -37.08
C VAL A 164 -7.13 -2.17 -36.29
N LYS A 165 -7.74 -1.07 -35.81
CA LYS A 165 -9.14 -1.10 -35.38
C LYS A 165 -9.95 -1.55 -36.60
N ARG A 166 -10.12 -2.87 -36.75
CA ARG A 166 -11.19 -3.40 -37.57
C ARG A 166 -12.45 -2.89 -36.88
N GLU A 167 -13.22 -2.06 -37.55
CA GLU A 167 -14.62 -1.86 -37.20
C GLU A 167 -15.29 -3.22 -37.36
N LEU A 168 -15.17 -4.02 -36.31
CA LEU A 168 -15.82 -5.30 -36.20
C LEU A 168 -17.27 -4.99 -35.85
N THR A 169 -18.13 -5.03 -36.86
CA THR A 169 -19.58 -5.12 -36.66
C THR A 169 -19.99 -6.44 -36.00
N GLU A 170 -19.07 -7.40 -35.84
CA GLU A 170 -19.26 -8.60 -35.02
C GLU A 170 -17.98 -9.02 -34.26
N PRO A 171 -18.09 -9.52 -33.01
CA PRO A 171 -16.94 -9.82 -32.16
C PRO A 171 -16.16 -11.04 -32.66
N ASP A 172 -14.93 -10.82 -33.13
CA ASP A 172 -14.01 -11.89 -33.54
C ASP A 172 -13.21 -12.38 -32.33
N CYS A 173 -13.66 -13.49 -31.73
CA CYS A 173 -12.98 -14.17 -30.64
C CYS A 173 -11.95 -15.18 -31.18
N SER A 174 -10.80 -14.70 -31.67
CA SER A 174 -9.71 -15.59 -32.09
C SER A 174 -8.34 -15.18 -31.55
N CYS A 175 -8.18 -15.16 -30.23
CA CYS A 175 -6.87 -15.21 -29.59
C CYS A 175 -6.90 -16.15 -28.37
N LEU A 176 -7.38 -17.38 -28.55
CA LEU A 176 -7.12 -18.46 -27.59
C LEU A 176 -5.81 -19.15 -27.98
N CYS A 177 -4.74 -18.85 -27.27
CA CYS A 177 -3.55 -19.69 -27.23
C CYS A 177 -3.95 -21.05 -26.66
N SER A 178 -4.33 -21.97 -27.53
CA SER A 178 -4.63 -23.35 -27.15
C SER A 178 -3.32 -24.09 -26.92
N ASN A 179 -2.81 -24.10 -25.69
CA ASN A 179 -1.87 -25.12 -25.26
C ASN A 179 -2.63 -26.45 -25.10
N GLN A 180 -2.91 -27.13 -26.21
CA GLN A 180 -3.31 -28.53 -26.18
C GLN A 180 -2.06 -29.40 -26.25
N SER A 181 -1.48 -29.68 -25.09
CA SER A 181 -0.62 -30.84 -24.88
C SER A 181 -1.27 -31.74 -23.83
N GLY A 182 -2.38 -32.36 -24.22
CA GLY A 182 -3.02 -33.47 -23.52
C GLY A 182 -3.08 -34.64 -24.48
N ILE A 183 -2.19 -35.61 -24.28
CA ILE A 183 -2.11 -36.85 -25.05
C ILE A 183 -3.41 -37.62 -24.88
N SER A 184 -4.05 -37.95 -25.99
CA SER A 184 -5.20 -38.87 -26.05
C SER A 184 -4.69 -40.29 -25.84
N THR A 185 -5.22 -41.00 -24.85
CA THR A 185 -5.29 -42.47 -24.89
C THR A 185 -6.54 -42.91 -24.14
N THR A 186 -7.55 -43.32 -24.90
CA THR A 186 -8.68 -44.12 -24.40
C THR A 186 -8.48 -45.53 -24.93
N LEU A 187 -8.25 -46.48 -24.02
CA LEU A 187 -8.85 -47.82 -23.92
C LEU A 187 -8.22 -48.54 -22.73
#